data_AF-A0A357T069-F1
#
_entry.id   AF-A0A357T069-F1
#
_cell.length_a   1.000
_cell.length_b   1.000
_cell.length_c   1.000
_cell.angle_alpha   90.00
_cell.angle_beta   90.00
_cell.angle_gamma   90.00
#
_symmetry.space_group_name_H-M   'P 1'
#
loop_
_entity.id
_entity.type
_entity.pdbx_description
1 polymer ?
#
loop_
_entity_poly.entity_id
_entity_poly.type
_entity_poly.pdbx_seq_one_letter_code
_entity_poly.pdbx_strand_id
1 'polypeptide(L)' 'IEHNLDVIKTADYLIDLGPEGGDRGGQVVAVGAPEELADNPASYTGHFIRQVLGSELAAKEA' A
#
# COMPACT_ATOMS: atom_id res chain seq x y z
N ILE A 1 12.33 0.69 2.68
CA ILE A 1 11.98 1.29 1.36
C ILE A 1 11.91 0.12 0.42
N GLU A 2 10.72 -0.18 -0.09
CA GLU A 2 10.47 -1.39 -0.85
C GLU A 2 9.38 -1.13 -1.90
N HIS A 3 9.39 -1.91 -2.98
CA HIS A 3 8.38 -1.86 -4.03
C HIS A 3 7.74 -3.23 -4.27
N ASN A 4 8.32 -4.31 -3.73
CA ASN A 4 7.73 -5.63 -3.79
C ASN A 4 6.49 -5.74 -2.89
N LEU A 5 5.32 -5.92 -3.51
CA LEU A 5 4.04 -6.02 -2.82
C LEU A 5 3.95 -7.20 -1.84
N ASP A 6 4.67 -8.30 -2.08
CA ASP A 6 4.68 -9.44 -1.17
C ASP A 6 5.38 -9.13 0.15
N VAL A 7 6.33 -8.18 0.15
CA VAL A 7 6.98 -7.71 1.39
C VAL A 7 6.12 -6.62 2.04
N ILE A 8 5.57 -5.72 1.22
CA ILE A 8 4.82 -4.57 1.71
C ILE A 8 3.52 -5.02 2.40
N LYS A 9 2.82 -6.02 1.86
CA LYS A 9 1.55 -6.52 2.44
C LYS A 9 1.72 -7.18 3.81
N THR A 10 2.94 -7.62 4.15
CA THR A 10 3.23 -8.27 5.44
C THR A 10 3.78 -7.32 6.49
N ALA A 11 3.93 -6.03 6.17
CA ALA A 11 4.45 -5.04 7.10
C ALA A 11 3.40 -4.67 8.16
N ASP A 12 3.82 -4.44 9.39
CA ASP A 12 2.92 -3.98 10.45
C ASP A 12 2.48 -2.53 10.24
N TYR A 13 3.34 -1.71 9.62
CA TYR A 13 3.10 -0.29 9.41
C TYR A 13 3.82 0.23 8.18
N LEU A 14 3.13 1.08 7.42
CA LEU A 14 3.61 1.67 6.18
C LEU A 14 3.57 3.19 6.26
N ILE A 15 4.51 3.81 5.56
CA ILE A 15 4.53 5.25 5.27
C ILE A 15 4.66 5.37 3.76
N ASP A 16 3.59 5.85 3.11
CA ASP A 16 3.54 6.04 1.67
C ASP A 16 3.95 7.47 1.30
N LEU A 17 4.90 7.58 0.37
CA LEU A 17 5.46 8.85 -0.08
C LEU A 17 5.09 9.11 -1.54
N GLY A 18 4.73 10.35 -1.84
CA GLY A 18 4.31 10.74 -3.17
C GLY A 18 3.70 12.13 -3.19
N PRO A 19 2.62 12.37 -3.98
CA PRO A 19 1.95 11.41 -4.85
C PRO A 19 2.81 10.99 -6.05
N GLU A 20 3.65 11.90 -6.55
CA GLU A 20 4.52 11.66 -7.70
C GLU A 20 5.99 11.56 -7.28
N GLY A 21 6.89 11.34 -8.24
CA GLY A 21 8.33 11.50 -8.05
C GLY A 21 8.83 12.94 -8.29
N GLY A 22 10.04 13.23 -7.80
CA GLY A 22 10.72 14.52 -8.02
C GLY A 22 10.03 15.69 -7.30
N ASP A 23 10.01 16.86 -7.95
CA ASP A 23 9.47 18.11 -7.38
C ASP A 23 7.96 18.06 -7.07
N ARG A 24 7.25 17.06 -7.62
CA ARG A 24 5.82 16.82 -7.37
C ARG A 24 5.56 15.77 -6.28
N GLY A 25 6.62 15.28 -5.64
CA GLY A 25 6.58 14.29 -4.57
C GLY A 25 6.97 14.85 -3.21
N GLY A 26 7.50 13.96 -2.36
CA GLY A 26 8.08 14.33 -1.07
C GLY A 26 7.08 14.58 0.05
N GLN A 27 5.80 14.26 -0.17
CA GLN A 27 4.76 14.37 0.84
C GLN A 27 4.39 12.99 1.37
N VAL A 28 3.96 12.95 2.63
CA VAL A 28 3.33 11.76 3.21
C VAL A 28 1.90 11.70 2.69
N VAL A 29 1.59 10.67 1.91
CA VAL A 29 0.27 10.48 1.28
C VAL A 29 -0.64 9.64 2.18
N ALA A 30 -0.08 8.62 2.82
CA ALA A 30 -0.79 7.72 3.71
C ALA A 30 0.17 7.13 4.76
N VAL A 31 -0.36 6.82 5.94
CA VAL A 31 0.34 6.08 6.99
C VAL A 31 -0.66 5.12 7.64
N GLY A 32 -0.19 3.96 8.09
CA GLY A 32 -1.07 2.96 8.69
C GLY A 32 -0.69 1.53 8.36
N ALA A 33 -1.57 0.60 8.73
CA ALA A 33 -1.49 -0.79 8.32
C ALA A 33 -1.73 -0.94 6.79
N PRO A 34 -1.28 -2.04 6.16
CA PRO A 34 -1.50 -2.30 4.73
C PRO A 34 -2.97 -2.20 4.30
N GLU A 35 -3.89 -2.65 5.14
CA GLU A 35 -5.34 -2.59 4.91
C GLU A 35 -5.85 -1.15 4.92
N GLU A 36 -5.35 -0.31 5.83
CA GLU A 36 -5.72 1.11 5.92
C GLU A 36 -5.22 1.90 4.69
N LEU A 37 -4.01 1.58 4.21
CA LEU A 37 -3.49 2.16 2.97
C LEU A 37 -4.29 1.71 1.75
N ALA A 38 -4.73 0.45 1.71
CA ALA A 38 -5.54 -0.10 0.62
C ALA A 38 -6.91 0.57 0.45
N ASP A 39 -7.40 1.24 1.49
CA ASP A 39 -8.62 2.05 1.49
C ASP A 39 -8.37 3.54 1.19
N ASN A 40 -7.11 3.99 1.11
CA ASN A 40 -6.77 5.38 0.79
C ASN A 40 -6.72 5.63 -0.73
N PRO A 41 -7.68 6.37 -1.32
CA PRO A 41 -7.75 6.58 -2.76
C PRO A 41 -6.63 7.49 -3.32
N ALA A 42 -5.92 8.22 -2.47
CA ALA A 42 -4.79 9.07 -2.89
C ALA A 42 -3.47 8.29 -2.98
N SER A 43 -3.40 7.08 -2.43
CA SER A 43 -2.19 6.26 -2.38
C SER A 43 -2.09 5.34 -3.58
N TYR A 44 -1.07 5.53 -4.43
CA TYR A 44 -0.77 4.57 -5.49
C TYR A 44 -0.39 3.21 -4.91
N THR A 45 0.41 3.21 -3.84
CA THR A 45 0.79 2.00 -3.10
C THR A 45 -0.45 1.25 -2.59
N GLY A 46 -1.39 1.97 -1.99
CA GLY A 46 -2.68 1.44 -1.54
C GLY A 46 -3.49 0.79 -2.66
N HIS A 47 -3.58 1.43 -3.82
CA HIS A 47 -4.28 0.88 -4.99
C HIS A 47 -3.77 -0.51 -5.39
N PHE A 48 -2.45 -0.71 -5.39
CA PHE A 48 -1.84 -1.99 -5.76
C PHE A 48 -1.88 -3.03 -4.63
N ILE A 49 -1.64 -2.63 -3.38
CA ILE A 49 -1.70 -3.55 -2.24
C ILE A 49 -3.10 -4.14 -2.10
N ARG A 50 -4.16 -3.37 -2.36
CA ARG A 50 -5.55 -3.85 -2.33
C ARG A 50 -5.77 -5.12 -3.16
N GLN A 51 -5.11 -5.21 -4.32
CA GLN A 51 -5.25 -6.34 -5.23
C GLN A 51 -4.63 -7.62 -4.66
N VAL A 52 -3.49 -7.50 -3.95
CA VAL A 52 -2.80 -8.66 -3.37
C VAL A 52 -3.41 -9.09 -2.03
N LEU A 53 -3.91 -8.16 -1.21
CA LEU A 53 -4.61 -8.48 0.05
C LEU A 53 -5.91 -9.28 -0.21
N GLY A 54 -6.71 -8.85 -1.20
CA GLY A 54 -7.95 -9.54 -1.57
C GLY A 54 -7.73 -10.94 -2.13
N SER A 55 -6.61 -11.16 -2.85
CA SER A 55 -6.26 -12.47 -3.39
C SER A 55 -5.92 -13.50 -2.30
N GLU A 56 -5.33 -13.07 -1.18
CA GLU A 56 -5.02 -13.93 -0.05
C GLU A 56 -6.22 -14.18 0.88
N LEU A 57 -7.13 -13.21 1.04
CA LEU A 57 -8.38 -13.43 1.78
C LEU A 57 -9.26 -14.46 1.08
N ALA A 58 -9.44 -14.34 -0.24
CA ALA A 58 -10.19 -15.29 -1.04
C ALA A 58 -9.54 -16.70 -1.06
N ALA A 59 -8.21 -16.77 -0.99
CA ALA A 59 -7.48 -18.04 -0.91
C ALA A 59 -7.51 -18.69 0.49
N LYS A 60 -7.72 -17.92 1.57
CA LYS A 60 -7.90 -18.45 2.94
C LYS A 60 -9.31 -18.98 3.20
N GLU A 61 -10.29 -18.60 2.38
CA GLU A 61 -11.69 -19.02 2.49
C GLU A 61 -12.07 -20.20 1.57
N ALA A 62 -11.15 -20.65 0.70
CA ALA A 62 -11.31 -21.79 -0.22
C ALA A 62 -10.66 -23.07 0.29
#